data_AF-A0A3A4F8W4-F1
#
_entry.id   AF-A0A3A4F8W4-F1
#
_cell.length_a   1.000
_cell.length_b   1.000
_cell.length_c   1.000
_cell.angle_alpha   90.00
_cell.angle_beta   90.00
_cell.angle_gamma   90.00
#
_symmetry.space_group_name_H-M   'P 1'
#
loop_
_entity.id
_entity.type
_entity.pdbx_description
1 polymer ?
#
loop_
_entity_poly.entity_id
_entity_poly.type
_entity_poly.pdbx_seq_one_letter_code
_entity_poly.pdbx_strand_id
1 'polypeptide(L)'
;MAQDSYTEFANTGFGKKLTSALGLPQPAKLRRYRPEDPIIHGPVMVIGSTEASDTLARHLLGWGLDVRRHIGPKDRVAAVVAMFDSVATPAQLSETVLGVGGLLKQLKSSARVITVFRDPEHTEDPAVRAARKGVEGLTRSLAHEMRAGGTANGIVLHEELDMAAPSVAGALRFLLSGRSAFVSGQFITVDSVNGTLPTDWAAPLAGQVAVVTGAARGIGAAIARTLHRDGARVIAVDVPAAGEQLARVANEVSGTALQLDITRDDAGERILDHAEQYYGRLDIVVHNAGITRDKLLANMDSSRWDSVIAVNIESQLRMNRALLNSELFNRPEGTVGPRVVSLASTSGIAGNRGQSNYAASKAGVMGMVSASSAQLQARHGTVNAVAPGFIETEMTAKMPLATREVARRLNSLNQGGRPEDVAETIAYLASPAAAGTSGLTLRVCGQNLVGA
;
A
#
# COMPACT_ATOMS: atom_id res chain seq x y z
N MET A 1 3.47 -12.89 -18.29
CA MET A 1 4.16 -12.17 -17.19
C MET A 1 5.65 -12.22 -17.46
N ALA A 2 6.35 -11.09 -17.48
CA ALA A 2 7.81 -11.08 -17.50
C ALA A 2 8.30 -11.48 -16.10
N GLN A 3 8.53 -12.77 -15.90
CA GLN A 3 9.03 -13.33 -14.66
C GLN A 3 10.49 -12.89 -14.47
N ASP A 4 10.89 -12.53 -13.24
CA ASP A 4 12.30 -12.24 -12.91
C ASP A 4 13.09 -13.57 -12.90
N SER A 5 13.39 -14.07 -14.10
CA SER A 5 14.08 -15.33 -14.35
C SER A 5 15.45 -15.40 -13.68
N TYR A 6 16.09 -14.24 -13.49
CA TYR A 6 17.33 -14.15 -12.72
C TYR A 6 17.10 -14.47 -11.24
N THR A 7 16.10 -13.86 -10.60
CA THR A 7 15.77 -14.16 -9.20
C THR A 7 15.40 -15.63 -9.03
N GLU A 8 14.63 -16.20 -9.96
CA GLU A 8 14.28 -17.64 -9.90
C GLU A 8 15.51 -18.53 -10.02
N PHE A 9 16.37 -18.27 -11.01
CA PHE A 9 17.64 -18.98 -11.19
C PHE A 9 18.56 -18.86 -9.96
N ALA A 10 18.78 -17.64 -9.47
CA ALA A 10 19.64 -17.34 -8.32
C ALA A 10 19.19 -18.03 -7.02
N ASN A 11 17.90 -18.35 -6.91
CA ASN A 11 17.33 -19.07 -5.77
C ASN A 11 17.29 -20.61 -5.96
N THR A 12 17.78 -21.15 -7.08
CA THR A 12 18.00 -22.61 -7.24
C THR A 12 19.28 -23.07 -6.54
N GLY A 13 19.39 -24.37 -6.22
CA GLY A 13 20.59 -24.91 -5.56
C GLY A 13 21.88 -24.70 -6.36
N PHE A 14 21.82 -24.85 -7.68
CA PHE A 14 22.95 -24.57 -8.58
C PHE A 14 23.17 -23.06 -8.78
N GLY A 15 22.12 -22.30 -9.08
CA GLY A 15 22.24 -20.87 -9.33
C GLY A 15 22.73 -20.08 -8.12
N LYS A 16 22.38 -20.49 -6.89
CA LYS A 16 22.91 -19.88 -5.65
C LYS A 16 24.42 -20.10 -5.51
N LYS A 17 24.93 -21.29 -5.84
CA LYS A 17 26.37 -21.56 -5.82
C LYS A 17 27.10 -20.71 -6.86
N LEU A 18 26.57 -20.65 -8.08
CA LEU A 18 27.18 -19.89 -9.18
C LEU A 18 27.18 -18.38 -8.91
N THR A 19 26.03 -17.81 -8.54
CA THR A 19 25.92 -16.37 -8.24
C THR A 19 26.79 -15.99 -7.04
N SER A 20 26.88 -16.83 -6.01
CA SER A 20 27.77 -16.60 -4.87
C SER A 20 29.24 -16.62 -5.28
N ALA A 21 29.66 -17.55 -6.15
CA ALA A 21 31.04 -17.62 -6.64
C ALA A 21 31.42 -16.41 -7.52
N LEU A 22 30.44 -15.83 -8.21
CA LEU A 22 30.61 -14.68 -9.09
C LEU A 22 30.32 -13.32 -8.41
N GLY A 23 29.99 -13.32 -7.10
CA GLY A 23 29.61 -12.09 -6.37
C GLY A 23 28.34 -11.41 -6.88
N LEU A 24 27.47 -12.14 -7.57
CA LEU A 24 26.25 -11.60 -8.17
C LEU A 24 25.11 -11.49 -7.14
N PRO A 25 24.20 -10.51 -7.29
CA PRO A 25 23.10 -10.30 -6.35
C PRO A 25 22.21 -11.53 -6.17
N GLN A 26 21.79 -11.83 -4.93
CA GLN A 26 20.85 -12.92 -4.61
C GLN A 26 19.58 -12.35 -3.99
N PRO A 27 18.70 -11.71 -4.80
CA PRO A 27 17.43 -11.19 -4.31
C PRO A 27 16.59 -12.33 -3.70
N ALA A 28 16.02 -12.07 -2.52
CA ALA A 28 15.21 -13.07 -1.84
C ALA A 28 13.86 -13.26 -2.55
N LYS A 29 13.35 -14.49 -2.58
CA LYS A 29 11.96 -14.74 -2.97
C LYS A 29 11.02 -14.18 -1.90
N LEU A 30 10.33 -13.08 -2.21
CA LEU A 30 9.40 -12.45 -1.28
C LEU A 30 8.17 -13.33 -1.05
N ARG A 31 7.82 -13.54 0.22
CA ARG A 31 6.55 -14.14 0.62
C ARG A 31 5.41 -13.18 0.31
N ARG A 32 4.51 -13.59 -0.59
CA ARG A 32 3.28 -12.88 -0.96
C ARG A 32 2.05 -13.62 -0.43
N TYR A 33 0.93 -12.92 -0.34
CA TYR A 33 -0.31 -13.47 0.19
C TYR A 33 -0.87 -14.62 -0.67
N ARG A 34 -1.45 -15.59 0.03
CA ARG A 34 -2.26 -16.69 -0.51
C ARG A 34 -3.41 -16.93 0.47
N PRO A 35 -4.64 -17.23 0.01
CA PRO A 35 -5.81 -17.37 0.89
C PRO A 35 -5.59 -18.28 2.11
N GLU A 36 -4.94 -19.42 1.91
CA GLU A 36 -4.71 -20.42 2.96
C GLU A 36 -3.44 -20.19 3.80
N ASP A 37 -2.61 -19.20 3.46
CA ASP A 37 -1.40 -18.94 4.23
C ASP A 37 -1.78 -18.27 5.57
N PRO A 38 -1.19 -18.69 6.71
CA PRO A 38 -1.38 -17.99 7.98
C PRO A 38 -0.91 -16.53 7.85
N ILE A 39 -1.30 -15.64 8.78
CA ILE A 39 -0.84 -14.24 8.76
C ILE A 39 0.70 -14.22 8.69
N ILE A 40 1.36 -14.98 9.57
CA ILE A 40 2.82 -15.09 9.60
C ILE A 40 3.31 -16.46 10.08
N HIS A 41 4.45 -16.93 9.56
CA HIS A 41 5.00 -18.26 9.88
C HIS A 41 6.05 -18.21 10.99
N GLY A 42 5.59 -18.21 12.24
CA GLY A 42 6.43 -18.35 13.42
C GLY A 42 6.23 -17.23 14.45
N PRO A 43 7.12 -17.17 15.46
CA PRO A 43 6.95 -16.28 16.59
C PRO A 43 6.92 -14.80 16.20
N VAL A 44 6.04 -14.05 16.85
CA VAL A 44 5.99 -12.58 16.84
C VAL A 44 6.49 -12.07 18.18
N MET A 45 7.61 -11.35 18.15
CA MET A 45 8.17 -10.69 19.32
C MET A 45 7.50 -9.36 19.55
N VAL A 46 7.05 -9.07 20.78
CA VAL A 46 6.55 -7.74 21.15
C VAL A 46 7.52 -7.12 22.16
N ILE A 47 8.19 -6.05 21.75
CA ILE A 47 9.16 -5.31 22.56
C ILE A 47 8.47 -4.04 23.07
N GLY A 48 8.50 -3.84 24.38
CA GLY A 48 7.85 -2.74 25.08
C GLY A 48 7.20 -3.22 26.38
N SER A 49 7.06 -2.31 27.34
CA SER A 49 6.57 -2.57 28.70
C SER A 49 5.33 -1.75 29.08
N THR A 50 4.72 -1.06 28.12
CA THR A 50 3.52 -0.25 28.32
C THR A 50 2.24 -1.08 28.29
N GLU A 51 1.16 -0.56 28.87
CA GLU A 51 -0.19 -1.17 28.76
C GLU A 51 -0.63 -1.33 27.30
N ALA A 52 -0.30 -0.37 26.43
CA ALA A 52 -0.54 -0.45 25.00
C ALA A 52 0.18 -1.65 24.36
N SER A 53 1.40 -1.94 24.81
CA SER A 53 2.15 -3.14 24.41
C SER A 53 1.43 -4.43 24.82
N ASP A 54 0.90 -4.49 26.03
CA ASP A 54 0.14 -5.65 26.53
C ASP A 54 -1.20 -5.84 25.81
N THR A 55 -1.89 -4.74 25.53
CA THR A 55 -3.10 -4.74 24.70
C THR A 55 -2.82 -5.27 23.30
N LEU A 56 -1.73 -4.82 22.66
CA LEU A 56 -1.30 -5.34 21.36
C LEU A 56 -0.95 -6.83 21.43
N ALA A 57 -0.21 -7.27 22.44
CA ALA A 57 0.15 -8.68 22.61
C ALA A 57 -1.10 -9.56 22.74
N ARG A 58 -2.11 -9.13 23.52
CA ARG A 58 -3.42 -9.82 23.63
C ARG A 58 -4.17 -9.89 22.31
N HIS A 59 -4.17 -8.81 21.52
CA HIS A 59 -4.79 -8.80 20.19
C HIS A 59 -4.13 -9.82 19.25
N LEU A 60 -2.80 -9.85 19.22
CA LEU A 60 -2.05 -10.81 18.40
C LEU A 60 -2.28 -12.27 18.85
N LEU A 61 -2.37 -12.52 20.15
CA LEU A 61 -2.74 -13.83 20.70
C LEU A 61 -4.16 -14.23 20.28
N GLY A 62 -5.10 -13.28 20.28
CA GLY A 62 -6.47 -13.49 19.80
C GLY A 62 -6.57 -13.88 18.32
N TRP A 63 -5.53 -13.60 17.52
CA TRP A 63 -5.42 -14.09 16.13
C TRP A 63 -4.76 -15.47 16.01
N GLY A 64 -4.48 -16.14 17.13
CA GLY A 64 -3.82 -17.44 17.18
C GLY A 64 -2.33 -17.40 16.84
N LEU A 65 -1.67 -16.24 17.00
CA LEU A 65 -0.22 -16.11 16.76
C LEU A 65 0.59 -16.56 17.98
N ASP A 66 1.78 -17.11 17.73
CA ASP A 66 2.80 -17.37 18.77
C ASP A 66 3.46 -16.04 19.17
N VAL A 67 2.91 -15.38 20.19
CA VAL A 67 3.39 -14.09 20.68
C VAL A 67 4.36 -14.28 21.83
N ARG A 68 5.54 -13.66 21.74
CA ARG A 68 6.62 -13.82 22.72
C ARG A 68 7.16 -12.47 23.20
N ARG A 69 7.52 -12.43 24.48
CA ARG A 69 8.27 -11.33 25.11
C ARG A 69 9.76 -11.63 25.26
N HIS A 70 10.10 -12.92 25.29
CA HIS A 70 11.46 -13.43 25.41
C HIS A 70 11.69 -14.50 24.35
N ILE A 71 12.94 -14.64 23.92
CA ILE A 71 13.30 -15.63 22.91
C ILE A 71 14.63 -16.29 23.22
N GLY A 72 14.70 -17.60 22.98
CA GLY A 72 15.94 -18.35 23.17
C GLY A 72 16.99 -18.00 22.11
N PRO A 73 18.28 -18.20 22.39
CA PRO A 73 19.37 -17.84 21.47
C PRO A 73 19.33 -18.60 20.13
N LYS A 74 18.66 -19.76 20.08
CA LYS A 74 18.54 -20.60 18.88
C LYS A 74 17.22 -20.45 18.12
N ASP A 75 16.25 -19.73 18.69
CA ASP A 75 14.95 -19.56 18.08
C ASP A 75 15.02 -18.58 16.89
N ARG A 76 14.01 -18.64 16.02
CA ARG A 76 13.90 -17.77 14.84
C ARG A 76 12.61 -16.99 14.88
N VAL A 77 12.71 -15.68 14.68
CA VAL A 77 11.59 -14.73 14.77
C VAL A 77 11.00 -14.47 13.40
N ALA A 78 9.67 -14.52 13.28
CA ALA A 78 8.99 -14.17 12.04
C ALA A 78 8.64 -12.68 11.99
N ALA A 79 8.29 -12.07 13.13
CA ALA A 79 8.12 -10.63 13.22
C ALA A 79 8.52 -10.03 14.56
N VAL A 80 8.83 -8.74 14.57
CA VAL A 80 9.03 -7.92 15.75
C VAL A 80 8.08 -6.73 15.68
N VAL A 81 7.29 -6.54 16.73
CA VAL A 81 6.53 -5.30 16.96
C VAL A 81 7.22 -4.54 18.08
N ALA A 82 7.77 -3.37 17.73
CA ALA A 82 8.57 -2.54 18.62
C ALA A 82 7.75 -1.32 19.05
N MET A 83 7.44 -1.25 20.34
CA MET A 83 6.59 -0.20 20.91
C MET A 83 7.45 0.99 21.36
N PHE A 84 7.11 2.15 20.81
CA PHE A 84 7.66 3.47 21.12
C PHE A 84 6.51 4.45 21.41
N ASP A 85 5.38 3.95 21.91
CA ASP A 85 4.14 4.70 22.15
C ASP A 85 4.24 5.72 23.30
N SER A 86 5.22 5.55 24.19
CA SER A 86 5.45 6.42 25.36
C SER A 86 6.74 7.25 25.28
N VAL A 87 7.41 7.29 24.13
CA VAL A 87 8.68 8.04 24.01
C VAL A 87 8.44 9.55 24.05
N ALA A 88 9.09 10.19 25.01
CA ALA A 88 9.06 11.62 25.26
C ALA A 88 10.44 12.28 25.11
N THR A 89 11.52 11.49 25.17
CA THR A 89 12.90 12.00 24.98
C THR A 89 13.73 11.04 24.12
N PRO A 90 14.71 11.53 23.35
CA PRO A 90 15.56 10.67 22.51
C PRO A 90 16.31 9.57 23.28
N ALA A 91 16.64 9.80 24.55
CA ALA A 91 17.33 8.82 25.40
C ALA A 91 16.51 7.53 25.61
N GLN A 92 15.17 7.64 25.57
CA GLN A 92 14.25 6.51 25.76
C GLN A 92 14.21 5.56 24.55
N LEU A 93 14.79 5.92 23.40
CA LEU A 93 14.84 5.04 22.23
C LEU A 93 15.71 3.81 22.46
N SER A 94 16.74 3.92 23.29
CA SER A 94 17.82 2.94 23.42
C SER A 94 17.34 1.53 23.74
N GLU A 95 16.49 1.37 24.76
CA GLU A 95 16.04 0.06 25.24
C GLU A 95 15.32 -0.74 24.13
N THR A 96 14.29 -0.15 23.53
CA THR A 96 13.52 -0.80 22.46
C THR A 96 14.39 -1.05 21.22
N VAL A 97 15.23 -0.08 20.83
CA VAL A 97 16.14 -0.22 19.67
C VAL A 97 17.12 -1.36 19.84
N LEU A 98 17.79 -1.43 20.99
CA LEU A 98 18.78 -2.49 21.27
C LEU A 98 18.09 -3.86 21.37
N GLY A 99 16.87 -3.91 21.90
CA GLY A 99 16.03 -5.10 21.85
C GLY A 99 15.78 -5.60 20.42
N VAL A 100 15.39 -4.70 19.51
CA VAL A 100 15.21 -5.03 18.09
C VAL A 100 16.54 -5.49 17.47
N GLY A 101 17.63 -4.76 17.72
CA GLY A 101 18.97 -5.04 17.19
C GLY A 101 19.48 -6.43 17.57
N GLY A 102 19.22 -6.86 18.82
CA GLY A 102 19.56 -8.21 19.30
C GLY A 102 18.87 -9.34 18.53
N LEU A 103 17.71 -9.07 17.93
CA LEU A 103 16.90 -10.05 17.19
C LEU A 103 17.21 -10.11 15.69
N LEU A 104 17.90 -9.11 15.12
CA LEU A 104 18.10 -8.99 13.68
C LEU A 104 18.70 -10.24 13.03
N LYS A 105 19.65 -10.89 13.72
CA LYS A 105 20.30 -12.13 13.24
C LYS A 105 19.39 -13.37 13.34
N GLN A 106 18.34 -13.32 14.17
CA GLN A 106 17.38 -14.40 14.37
C GLN A 106 16.16 -14.30 13.45
N LEU A 107 15.98 -13.18 12.74
CA LEU A 107 14.87 -12.99 11.81
C LEU A 107 14.83 -14.07 10.72
N LYS A 108 13.63 -14.58 10.42
CA LYS A 108 13.36 -15.47 9.29
C LYS A 108 13.41 -14.72 7.95
N SER A 109 13.43 -15.46 6.84
CA SER A 109 13.22 -14.86 5.50
C SER A 109 11.85 -14.21 5.42
N SER A 110 11.78 -13.04 4.78
CA SER A 110 10.56 -12.22 4.74
C SER A 110 9.98 -11.91 6.12
N ALA A 111 10.84 -11.72 7.12
CA ALA A 111 10.41 -11.24 8.43
C ALA A 111 9.85 -9.80 8.36
N ARG A 112 9.09 -9.42 9.39
CA ARG A 112 8.49 -8.09 9.53
C ARG A 112 8.99 -7.40 10.78
N VAL A 113 9.46 -6.16 10.67
CA VAL A 113 9.59 -5.29 11.84
C VAL A 113 8.58 -4.17 11.72
N ILE A 114 7.81 -3.93 12.78
CA ILE A 114 6.77 -2.91 12.82
C ILE A 114 7.03 -2.04 14.03
N THR A 115 7.34 -0.77 13.83
CA THR A 115 7.44 0.21 14.93
C THR A 115 6.08 0.85 15.17
N VAL A 116 5.69 1.01 16.43
CA VAL A 116 4.43 1.69 16.80
C VAL A 116 4.78 2.89 17.66
N PHE A 117 4.36 4.08 17.24
CA PHE A 117 4.66 5.34 17.96
C PHE A 117 3.56 6.37 17.75
N ARG A 118 3.54 7.40 18.59
CA ARG A 118 2.61 8.52 18.49
C ARG A 118 3.07 9.52 17.43
N ASP A 119 2.10 10.19 16.80
CA ASP A 119 2.37 11.16 15.75
C ASP A 119 3.27 12.31 16.27
N PRO A 120 4.43 12.56 15.65
CA PRO A 120 5.29 13.68 16.01
C PRO A 120 4.69 15.05 15.71
N GLU A 121 3.72 15.16 14.80
CA GLU A 121 3.14 16.45 14.38
C GLU A 121 2.07 16.97 15.36
N HIS A 122 1.62 16.16 16.31
CA HIS A 122 0.58 16.51 17.28
C HIS A 122 1.13 17.07 18.61
N THR A 123 2.44 17.28 18.71
CA THR A 123 3.07 17.82 19.92
C THR A 123 3.94 19.03 19.60
N GLU A 124 3.82 20.05 20.43
CA GLU A 124 4.65 21.26 20.38
C GLU A 124 5.93 21.13 21.23
N ASP A 125 6.05 20.06 22.04
CA ASP A 125 7.26 19.81 22.83
C ASP A 125 8.41 19.35 21.92
N PRO A 126 9.52 20.11 21.81
CA PRO A 126 10.62 19.77 20.91
C PRO A 126 11.30 18.44 21.25
N ALA A 127 11.37 18.05 22.54
CA ALA A 127 12.01 16.81 22.95
C ALA A 127 11.15 15.60 22.56
N VAL A 128 9.83 15.69 22.75
CA VAL A 128 8.88 14.64 22.36
C VAL A 128 8.86 14.51 20.84
N ARG A 129 8.76 15.62 20.11
CA ARG A 129 8.79 15.63 18.65
C ARG A 129 10.09 15.06 18.09
N ALA A 130 11.24 15.42 18.67
CA ALA A 130 12.54 14.87 18.27
C ALA A 130 12.63 13.36 18.53
N ALA A 131 12.12 12.87 19.67
CA ALA A 131 12.10 11.44 19.98
C ALA A 131 11.25 10.66 18.97
N ARG A 132 10.02 11.12 18.70
CA ARG A 132 9.08 10.47 17.77
C ARG A 132 9.55 10.52 16.32
N LYS A 133 10.07 11.65 15.85
CA LYS A 133 10.73 11.74 14.52
C LYS A 133 11.98 10.88 14.44
N GLY A 134 12.70 10.70 15.54
CA GLY A 134 13.81 9.76 15.65
C GLY A 134 13.41 8.32 15.32
N VAL A 135 12.20 7.90 15.73
CA VAL A 135 11.64 6.58 15.38
C VAL A 135 11.44 6.43 13.86
N GLU A 136 10.99 7.49 13.16
CA GLU A 136 10.87 7.43 11.70
C GLU A 136 12.21 7.17 11.00
N GLY A 137 13.25 7.94 11.39
CA GLY A 137 14.60 7.77 10.86
C GLY A 137 15.18 6.38 11.15
N LEU A 138 15.02 5.92 12.40
CA LEU A 138 15.37 4.58 12.82
C LEU A 138 14.70 3.51 11.95
N THR A 139 13.38 3.56 11.76
CA THR A 139 12.62 2.54 11.02
C THR A 139 13.04 2.47 9.56
N ARG A 140 13.35 3.61 8.93
CA ARG A 140 13.89 3.65 7.56
C ARG A 140 15.29 3.03 7.50
N SER A 141 16.19 3.36 8.43
CA SER A 141 17.51 2.74 8.49
C SER A 141 17.41 1.23 8.73
N LEU A 142 16.56 0.82 9.66
CA LEU A 142 16.29 -0.59 9.94
C LEU A 142 15.82 -1.34 8.69
N ALA A 143 14.92 -0.75 7.90
CA ALA A 143 14.45 -1.33 6.65
C ALA A 143 15.58 -1.55 5.61
N HIS A 144 16.64 -0.73 5.62
CA HIS A 144 17.84 -0.96 4.80
C HIS A 144 18.74 -2.09 5.34
N GLU A 145 18.72 -2.33 6.65
CA GLU A 145 19.48 -3.39 7.30
C GLU A 145 18.78 -4.76 7.27
N MET A 146 17.47 -4.77 6.99
CA MET A 146 16.69 -6.00 6.83
C MET A 146 17.29 -6.90 5.75
N ARG A 147 17.29 -8.21 6.01
CA ARG A 147 17.86 -9.23 5.11
C ARG A 147 16.79 -10.18 4.60
N ALA A 148 17.15 -10.94 3.57
CA ALA A 148 16.35 -12.05 3.06
C ALA A 148 14.88 -11.67 2.75
N GLY A 149 14.68 -10.48 2.19
CA GLY A 149 13.36 -9.99 1.79
C GLY A 149 12.47 -9.57 2.96
N GLY A 150 13.04 -9.36 4.15
CA GLY A 150 12.34 -8.75 5.28
C GLY A 150 12.09 -7.26 5.07
N THR A 151 11.10 -6.74 5.77
CA THR A 151 10.68 -5.32 5.67
C THR A 151 10.58 -4.71 7.06
N ALA A 152 10.88 -3.42 7.18
CA ALA A 152 10.54 -2.65 8.38
C ALA A 152 9.60 -1.50 8.02
N ASN A 153 8.52 -1.31 8.77
CA ASN A 153 7.51 -0.28 8.56
C ASN A 153 7.06 0.28 9.92
N GLY A 154 6.31 1.38 9.90
CA GLY A 154 5.75 2.00 11.10
C GLY A 154 4.22 2.10 11.07
N ILE A 155 3.63 2.08 12.25
CA ILE A 155 2.27 2.54 12.51
C ILE A 155 2.39 3.79 13.36
N VAL A 156 1.81 4.88 12.89
CA VAL A 156 1.78 6.18 13.55
C VAL A 156 0.39 6.38 14.11
N LEU A 157 0.28 6.58 15.42
CA LEU A 157 -1.00 6.71 16.11
C LEU A 157 -1.25 8.16 16.48
N HIS A 158 -2.47 8.64 16.27
CA HIS A 158 -2.92 9.88 16.90
C HIS A 158 -2.82 9.78 18.44
N GLU A 159 -2.65 10.91 19.13
CA GLU A 159 -2.20 10.97 20.53
C GLU A 159 -3.01 10.11 21.49
N GLU A 160 -4.34 10.19 21.39
CA GLU A 160 -5.29 9.53 22.29
C GLU A 160 -5.83 8.20 21.73
N LEU A 161 -5.31 7.74 20.60
CA LEU A 161 -5.87 6.58 19.92
C LEU A 161 -5.52 5.28 20.65
N ASP A 162 -6.53 4.48 20.98
CA ASP A 162 -6.34 3.18 21.62
C ASP A 162 -5.75 2.16 20.62
N MET A 163 -4.81 1.35 21.09
CA MET A 163 -4.27 0.19 20.37
C MET A 163 -5.34 -0.84 19.95
N ALA A 164 -6.47 -0.87 20.65
CA ALA A 164 -7.61 -1.71 20.34
C ALA A 164 -8.47 -1.20 19.16
N ALA A 165 -8.18 -0.01 18.63
CA ALA A 165 -8.94 0.53 17.49
C ALA A 165 -8.88 -0.44 16.28
N PRO A 166 -10.01 -0.69 15.60
CA PRO A 166 -10.07 -1.61 14.46
C PRO A 166 -9.04 -1.30 13.37
N SER A 167 -8.77 -0.01 13.15
CA SER A 167 -7.81 0.44 12.14
C SER A 167 -6.35 0.16 12.48
N VAL A 168 -5.99 0.09 13.77
CA VAL A 168 -4.67 -0.36 14.23
C VAL A 168 -4.52 -1.86 13.96
N ALA A 169 -5.55 -2.65 14.28
CA ALA A 169 -5.60 -4.08 13.98
C ALA A 169 -5.51 -4.35 12.46
N GLY A 170 -6.22 -3.57 11.63
CA GLY A 170 -6.12 -3.65 10.17
C GLY A 170 -4.71 -3.36 9.66
N ALA A 171 -4.09 -2.27 10.13
CA ALA A 171 -2.71 -1.91 9.78
C ALA A 171 -1.70 -2.99 10.18
N LEU A 172 -1.80 -3.50 11.41
CA LEU A 172 -0.94 -4.60 11.90
C LEU A 172 -1.10 -5.85 11.05
N ARG A 173 -2.34 -6.27 10.76
CA ARG A 173 -2.59 -7.48 9.97
C ARG A 173 -2.06 -7.35 8.55
N PHE A 174 -2.24 -6.18 7.91
CA PHE A 174 -1.66 -5.90 6.61
C PHE A 174 -0.13 -6.02 6.65
N LEU A 175 0.53 -5.29 7.56
CA LEU A 175 1.99 -5.24 7.66
C LEU A 175 2.62 -6.58 8.06
N LEU A 176 1.98 -7.38 8.91
CA LEU A 176 2.45 -8.71 9.32
C LEU A 176 2.36 -9.76 8.20
N SER A 177 1.46 -9.55 7.23
CA SER A 177 1.11 -10.57 6.24
C SER A 177 2.00 -10.57 4.99
N GLY A 178 1.73 -11.53 4.09
CA GLY A 178 2.27 -11.51 2.73
C GLY A 178 1.70 -10.39 1.84
N ARG A 179 0.66 -9.68 2.29
CA ARG A 179 0.00 -8.59 1.52
C ARG A 179 0.89 -7.35 1.43
N SER A 180 1.76 -7.12 2.42
CA SER A 180 2.70 -5.99 2.48
C SER A 180 4.08 -6.28 1.87
N ALA A 181 4.21 -7.33 1.05
CA ALA A 181 5.51 -7.86 0.62
C ALA A 181 6.48 -6.83 -0.02
N PHE A 182 5.95 -5.79 -0.65
CA PHE A 182 6.72 -4.73 -1.31
C PHE A 182 6.54 -3.34 -0.66
N VAL A 183 5.98 -3.29 0.55
CA VAL A 183 5.90 -2.09 1.39
C VAL A 183 7.02 -2.17 2.42
N SER A 184 8.01 -1.27 2.31
CA SER A 184 9.16 -1.22 3.22
C SER A 184 9.62 0.22 3.41
N GLY A 185 10.04 0.55 4.63
CA GLY A 185 10.41 1.88 5.08
C GLY A 185 9.24 2.86 5.06
N GLN A 186 8.00 2.39 5.18
CA GLN A 186 6.79 3.21 5.11
C GLN A 186 6.04 3.28 6.43
N PHE A 187 5.13 4.24 6.54
CA PHE A 187 4.35 4.52 7.74
C PHE A 187 2.86 4.55 7.39
N ILE A 188 2.05 3.90 8.22
CA ILE A 188 0.59 3.95 8.16
C ILE A 188 0.13 4.79 9.34
N THR A 189 -0.44 5.96 9.06
CA THR A 189 -1.04 6.80 10.11
C THR A 189 -2.47 6.34 10.37
N VAL A 190 -2.79 6.13 11.65
CA VAL A 190 -4.13 5.86 12.14
C VAL A 190 -4.57 7.07 12.97
N ASP A 191 -5.50 7.84 12.42
CA ASP A 191 -5.91 9.16 12.91
C ASP A 191 -7.22 9.15 13.70
N SER A 192 -8.00 8.07 13.61
CA SER A 192 -9.31 7.98 14.23
C SER A 192 -9.67 6.54 14.62
N VAL A 193 -10.58 6.42 15.59
CA VAL A 193 -11.12 5.13 16.06
C VAL A 193 -12.03 4.45 15.05
N ASN A 194 -12.32 5.11 13.93
CA ASN A 194 -13.18 4.61 12.87
C ASN A 194 -12.68 3.28 12.33
N GLY A 195 -13.62 2.41 11.97
CA GLY A 195 -13.37 1.16 11.28
C GLY A 195 -14.13 0.00 11.88
N THR A 196 -14.20 -1.08 11.12
CA THR A 196 -14.77 -2.34 11.58
C THR A 196 -13.86 -3.47 11.14
N LEU A 197 -13.65 -4.43 12.04
CA LEU A 197 -12.95 -5.65 11.68
C LEU A 197 -13.91 -6.52 10.87
N PRO A 198 -13.46 -7.13 9.77
CA PRO A 198 -14.30 -8.06 9.03
C PRO A 198 -14.58 -9.30 9.87
N THR A 199 -15.77 -9.87 9.69
CA THR A 199 -16.13 -11.16 10.28
C THR A 199 -15.28 -12.30 9.71
N ASP A 200 -14.96 -12.21 8.41
CA ASP A 200 -14.04 -13.10 7.71
C ASP A 200 -12.90 -12.31 7.07
N TRP A 201 -11.68 -12.59 7.52
CA TRP A 201 -10.46 -11.97 7.00
C TRP A 201 -10.01 -12.53 5.64
N ALA A 202 -10.59 -13.64 5.18
CA ALA A 202 -10.40 -14.12 3.81
C ALA A 202 -11.21 -13.28 2.81
N ALA A 203 -12.33 -12.70 3.23
CA ALA A 203 -13.20 -11.84 2.42
C ALA A 203 -13.47 -10.48 3.10
N PRO A 204 -12.44 -9.64 3.34
CA PRO A 204 -12.57 -8.39 4.10
C PRO A 204 -13.42 -7.31 3.40
N LEU A 205 -13.74 -7.49 2.12
CA LEU A 205 -14.55 -6.59 1.30
C LEU A 205 -15.91 -7.21 0.94
N ALA A 206 -16.32 -8.29 1.62
CA ALA A 206 -17.60 -8.93 1.38
C ALA A 206 -18.76 -7.92 1.39
N GLY A 207 -19.57 -7.97 0.33
CA GLY A 207 -20.75 -7.11 0.15
C GLY A 207 -20.48 -5.72 -0.42
N GLN A 208 -19.20 -5.28 -0.45
CA GLN A 208 -18.81 -4.00 -1.02
C GLN A 208 -18.89 -4.01 -2.54
N VAL A 209 -19.19 -2.86 -3.14
CA VAL A 209 -19.14 -2.63 -4.59
C VAL A 209 -17.96 -1.70 -4.91
N ALA A 210 -17.06 -2.17 -5.77
CA ALA A 210 -15.87 -1.44 -6.16
C ALA A 210 -15.85 -1.13 -7.65
N VAL A 211 -15.53 0.11 -8.01
CA VAL A 211 -15.17 0.48 -9.38
C VAL A 211 -13.65 0.64 -9.50
N VAL A 212 -13.07 0.09 -10.56
CA VAL A 212 -11.64 0.20 -10.86
C VAL A 212 -11.46 0.77 -12.26
N THR A 213 -10.82 1.93 -12.38
CA THR A 213 -10.50 2.54 -13.68
C THR A 213 -9.20 2.02 -14.27
N GLY A 214 -9.11 1.92 -15.60
CA GLY A 214 -7.95 1.34 -16.29
C GLY A 214 -7.78 -0.15 -15.99
N ALA A 215 -8.89 -0.87 -15.87
CA ALA A 215 -8.93 -2.24 -15.37
C ALA A 215 -8.66 -3.32 -16.42
N ALA A 216 -8.52 -2.99 -17.70
CA ALA A 216 -8.41 -3.99 -18.77
C ALA A 216 -7.12 -4.83 -18.69
N ARG A 217 -6.05 -4.33 -18.05
CA ARG A 217 -4.75 -5.01 -17.97
C ARG A 217 -3.88 -4.49 -16.84
N GLY A 218 -2.69 -5.09 -16.68
CA GLY A 218 -1.64 -4.61 -15.80
C GLY A 218 -2.08 -4.49 -14.34
N ILE A 219 -1.75 -3.37 -13.71
CA ILE A 219 -2.08 -3.10 -12.31
C ILE A 219 -3.59 -3.04 -12.08
N GLY A 220 -4.36 -2.40 -12.98
CA GLY A 220 -5.82 -2.32 -12.86
C GLY A 220 -6.50 -3.69 -12.86
N ALA A 221 -6.06 -4.60 -13.73
CA ALA A 221 -6.56 -5.97 -13.73
C ALA A 221 -6.17 -6.73 -12.45
N ALA A 222 -4.96 -6.51 -11.92
CA ALA A 222 -4.55 -7.10 -10.63
C ALA A 222 -5.39 -6.56 -9.47
N ILE A 223 -5.68 -5.26 -9.45
CA ILE A 223 -6.58 -4.64 -8.46
C ILE A 223 -7.96 -5.29 -8.54
N ALA A 224 -8.57 -5.38 -9.72
CA ALA A 224 -9.89 -5.98 -9.90
C ALA A 224 -9.93 -7.42 -9.34
N ARG A 225 -8.92 -8.26 -9.66
CA ARG A 225 -8.83 -9.64 -9.15
C ARG A 225 -8.65 -9.69 -7.64
N THR A 226 -7.81 -8.84 -7.07
CA THR A 226 -7.57 -8.80 -5.62
C THR A 226 -8.83 -8.36 -4.86
N LEU A 227 -9.50 -7.29 -5.31
CA LEU A 227 -10.74 -6.83 -4.68
C LEU A 227 -11.84 -7.90 -4.74
N HIS A 228 -11.96 -8.59 -5.88
CA HIS A 228 -12.90 -9.69 -6.03
C HIS A 228 -12.56 -10.88 -5.13
N ARG A 229 -11.29 -11.30 -5.08
CA ARG A 229 -10.82 -12.36 -4.17
C ARG A 229 -11.16 -12.03 -2.71
N ASP A 230 -11.05 -10.76 -2.36
CA ASP A 230 -11.37 -10.26 -1.02
C ASP A 230 -12.89 -10.03 -0.80
N GLY A 231 -13.76 -10.39 -1.75
CA GLY A 231 -15.22 -10.44 -1.60
C GLY A 231 -16.01 -9.28 -2.22
N ALA A 232 -15.34 -8.33 -2.88
CA ALA A 232 -16.02 -7.21 -3.53
C ALA A 232 -16.71 -7.62 -4.85
N ARG A 233 -17.82 -6.96 -5.16
CA ARG A 233 -18.40 -6.95 -6.51
C ARG A 233 -17.71 -5.86 -7.32
N VAL A 234 -17.19 -6.18 -8.50
CA VAL A 234 -16.28 -5.29 -9.24
C VAL A 234 -16.92 -4.77 -10.53
N ILE A 235 -16.87 -3.46 -10.71
CA ILE A 235 -17.11 -2.75 -11.98
C ILE A 235 -15.74 -2.41 -12.57
N ALA A 236 -15.39 -3.08 -13.66
CA ALA A 236 -14.14 -2.83 -14.38
C ALA A 236 -14.39 -1.76 -15.45
N VAL A 237 -13.65 -0.64 -15.37
CA VAL A 237 -13.77 0.49 -16.30
C VAL A 237 -12.51 0.62 -17.13
N ASP A 238 -12.65 0.74 -18.45
CA ASP A 238 -11.56 1.11 -19.36
C ASP A 238 -12.12 1.71 -20.65
N VAL A 239 -11.25 2.25 -21.50
CA VAL A 239 -11.66 2.85 -22.77
C VAL A 239 -12.26 1.79 -23.71
N PRO A 240 -13.18 2.16 -24.62
CA PRO A 240 -13.77 1.21 -25.58
C PRO A 240 -12.74 0.43 -26.40
N ALA A 241 -11.60 1.06 -26.74
CA ALA A 241 -10.51 0.41 -27.46
C ALA A 241 -9.86 -0.77 -26.71
N ALA A 242 -10.04 -0.86 -25.39
CA ALA A 242 -9.59 -1.97 -24.55
C ALA A 242 -10.73 -2.97 -24.21
N GLY A 243 -11.90 -2.84 -24.86
CA GLY A 243 -13.13 -3.55 -24.51
C GLY A 243 -13.01 -5.07 -24.45
N GLU A 244 -12.23 -5.69 -25.34
CA GLU A 244 -12.00 -7.14 -25.32
C GLU A 244 -11.24 -7.59 -24.06
N GLN A 245 -10.15 -6.89 -23.72
CA GLN A 245 -9.35 -7.17 -22.53
C GLN A 245 -10.18 -6.89 -21.26
N LEU A 246 -10.96 -5.81 -21.28
CA LEU A 246 -11.86 -5.44 -20.19
C LEU A 246 -12.91 -6.52 -19.93
N ALA A 247 -13.56 -7.02 -20.98
CA ALA A 247 -14.55 -8.09 -20.87
C ALA A 247 -13.95 -9.37 -20.29
N ARG A 248 -12.71 -9.73 -20.68
CA ARG A 248 -11.99 -10.87 -20.08
C ARG A 248 -11.79 -10.68 -18.58
N VAL A 249 -11.28 -9.52 -18.15
CA VAL A 249 -11.09 -9.23 -16.72
C VAL A 249 -12.41 -9.25 -15.96
N ALA A 250 -13.46 -8.61 -16.50
CA ALA A 250 -14.79 -8.60 -15.88
C ALA A 250 -15.34 -10.03 -15.69
N ASN A 251 -15.19 -10.91 -16.68
CA ASN A 251 -15.59 -12.31 -16.58
C ASN A 251 -14.76 -13.08 -15.53
N GLU A 252 -13.44 -12.89 -15.49
CA GLU A 252 -12.56 -13.53 -14.50
C GLU A 252 -12.94 -13.18 -13.06
N VAL A 253 -13.43 -11.95 -12.83
CA VAL A 253 -13.82 -11.46 -11.50
C VAL A 253 -15.32 -11.53 -11.26
N SER A 254 -16.08 -12.21 -12.12
CA SER A 254 -17.55 -12.27 -12.07
C SER A 254 -18.21 -10.89 -11.85
N GLY A 255 -17.60 -9.86 -12.44
CA GLY A 255 -17.97 -8.46 -12.33
C GLY A 255 -18.69 -7.96 -13.58
N THR A 256 -18.74 -6.65 -13.74
CA THR A 256 -19.31 -5.99 -14.92
C THR A 256 -18.27 -5.11 -15.61
N ALA A 257 -18.36 -5.02 -16.93
CA ALA A 257 -17.49 -4.15 -17.73
C ALA A 257 -18.25 -2.87 -18.11
N LEU A 258 -17.60 -1.71 -17.92
CA LEU A 258 -18.08 -0.42 -18.38
C LEU A 258 -17.02 0.20 -19.30
N GLN A 259 -17.32 0.24 -20.60
CA GLN A 259 -16.46 0.90 -21.57
C GLN A 259 -16.70 2.42 -21.52
N LEU A 260 -15.73 3.17 -20.99
CA LEU A 260 -15.86 4.58 -20.70
C LEU A 260 -14.50 5.28 -20.80
N ASP A 261 -14.47 6.40 -21.53
CA ASP A 261 -13.39 7.37 -21.38
C ASP A 261 -13.63 8.21 -20.13
N ILE A 262 -12.72 8.08 -19.16
CA ILE A 262 -12.83 8.76 -17.86
C ILE A 262 -12.59 10.27 -17.95
N THR A 263 -12.10 10.80 -19.08
CA THR A 263 -11.92 12.26 -19.22
C THR A 263 -13.21 12.98 -19.58
N ARG A 264 -14.30 12.26 -19.89
CA ARG A 264 -15.61 12.86 -20.16
C ARG A 264 -16.14 13.63 -18.95
N ASP A 265 -16.96 14.63 -19.23
CA ASP A 265 -17.59 15.43 -18.18
C ASP A 265 -18.61 14.62 -17.36
N ASP A 266 -19.27 13.65 -17.99
CA ASP A 266 -20.30 12.77 -17.40
C ASP A 266 -19.76 11.42 -16.86
N ALA A 267 -18.43 11.27 -16.74
CA ALA A 267 -17.83 9.98 -16.41
C ALA A 267 -18.24 9.47 -15.01
N GLY A 268 -18.39 10.37 -14.03
CA GLY A 268 -18.80 10.01 -12.67
C GLY A 268 -20.25 9.54 -12.61
N GLU A 269 -21.14 10.26 -13.29
CA GLU A 269 -22.57 9.94 -13.44
C GLU A 269 -22.73 8.56 -14.09
N ARG A 270 -22.02 8.30 -15.19
CA ARG A 270 -22.11 6.99 -15.87
C ARG A 270 -21.62 5.82 -15.01
N ILE A 271 -20.63 6.05 -14.13
CA ILE A 271 -20.18 5.05 -13.16
C ILE A 271 -21.27 4.81 -12.10
N LEU A 272 -21.90 5.86 -11.61
CA LEU A 272 -22.99 5.79 -10.63
C LEU A 272 -24.19 5.03 -11.21
N ASP A 273 -24.65 5.40 -12.41
CA ASP A 273 -25.78 4.75 -13.10
C ASP A 273 -25.52 3.25 -13.29
N HIS A 274 -24.29 2.89 -13.67
CA HIS A 274 -23.91 1.49 -13.84
C HIS A 274 -23.87 0.76 -12.49
N ALA A 275 -23.35 1.39 -11.43
CA ALA A 275 -23.33 0.80 -10.10
C ALA A 275 -24.75 0.59 -9.54
N GLU A 276 -25.65 1.55 -9.76
CA GLU A 276 -27.06 1.45 -9.40
C GLU A 276 -27.75 0.31 -10.14
N GLN A 277 -27.62 0.28 -11.47
CA GLN A 277 -28.27 -0.72 -12.32
C GLN A 277 -27.92 -2.16 -11.92
N TYR A 278 -26.65 -2.44 -11.61
CA TYR A 278 -26.19 -3.81 -11.36
C TYR A 278 -26.15 -4.19 -9.88
N TYR A 279 -25.91 -3.22 -8.99
CA TYR A 279 -25.62 -3.52 -7.59
C TYR A 279 -26.36 -2.65 -6.58
N GLY A 280 -27.06 -1.59 -7.03
CA GLY A 280 -27.84 -0.67 -6.21
C GLY A 280 -27.01 0.22 -5.28
N ARG A 281 -25.67 0.22 -5.40
CA ARG A 281 -24.76 0.96 -4.52
C ARG A 281 -23.34 1.04 -5.10
N LEU A 282 -22.55 2.00 -4.63
CA LEU A 282 -21.10 2.07 -4.85
C LEU A 282 -20.38 2.37 -3.53
N ASP A 283 -19.34 1.62 -3.19
CA ASP A 283 -18.61 1.77 -1.91
C ASP A 283 -17.16 2.20 -2.09
N ILE A 284 -16.49 1.64 -3.12
CA ILE A 284 -15.06 1.78 -3.34
C ILE A 284 -14.82 2.33 -4.75
N VAL A 285 -13.97 3.34 -4.87
CA VAL A 285 -13.50 3.90 -6.14
C VAL A 285 -11.99 3.82 -6.18
N VAL A 286 -11.45 3.09 -7.17
CA VAL A 286 -10.02 3.02 -7.41
C VAL A 286 -9.65 3.77 -8.69
N HIS A 287 -9.01 4.93 -8.51
CA HIS A 287 -8.46 5.72 -9.62
C HIS A 287 -7.10 5.19 -10.05
N ASN A 288 -7.10 4.12 -10.85
CA ASN A 288 -5.89 3.48 -11.37
C ASN A 288 -5.53 3.94 -12.79
N ALA A 289 -6.52 4.34 -13.60
CA ALA A 289 -6.27 4.81 -14.96
C ALA A 289 -5.23 5.94 -14.98
N GLY A 290 -4.30 5.84 -15.92
CA GLY A 290 -3.27 6.84 -16.10
C GLY A 290 -2.42 6.58 -17.34
N ILE A 291 -1.87 7.65 -17.90
CA ILE A 291 -1.00 7.60 -19.06
C ILE A 291 0.31 8.34 -18.81
N THR A 292 1.31 7.99 -19.60
CA THR A 292 2.58 8.69 -19.72
C THR A 292 2.76 9.21 -21.14
N ARG A 293 3.35 10.39 -21.29
CA ARG A 293 3.74 10.99 -22.57
C ARG A 293 5.11 11.64 -22.39
N ASP A 294 6.10 10.79 -22.19
CA ASP A 294 7.45 11.21 -21.78
C ASP A 294 8.12 12.04 -22.87
N LYS A 295 8.63 13.21 -22.45
CA LYS A 295 9.38 14.15 -23.27
C LYS A 295 10.12 15.12 -22.36
N LEU A 296 11.33 15.53 -22.74
CA LEU A 296 12.00 16.64 -22.05
C LEU A 296 11.14 17.90 -22.16
N LEU A 297 11.07 18.71 -21.09
CA LEU A 297 10.20 19.90 -21.06
C LEU A 297 10.50 20.88 -22.20
N ALA A 298 11.78 21.04 -22.57
CA ALA A 298 12.20 21.85 -23.72
C ALA A 298 11.62 21.41 -25.07
N ASN A 299 11.10 20.18 -25.15
CA ASN A 299 10.51 19.61 -26.36
C ASN A 299 9.06 19.15 -26.13
N MET A 300 8.42 19.61 -25.04
CA MET A 300 7.04 19.24 -24.68
C MET A 300 6.06 20.07 -25.50
N ASP A 301 5.02 19.41 -26.02
CA ASP A 301 3.89 20.07 -26.68
C ASP A 301 2.63 19.99 -25.80
N SER A 302 1.65 20.86 -26.07
CA SER A 302 0.39 20.92 -25.30
C SER A 302 -0.36 19.59 -25.34
N SER A 303 -0.42 18.90 -26.48
CA SER A 303 -1.13 17.62 -26.60
C SER A 303 -0.61 16.56 -25.63
N ARG A 304 0.71 16.49 -25.41
CA ARG A 304 1.36 15.57 -24.46
C ARG A 304 1.21 16.03 -23.02
N TRP A 305 1.21 17.34 -22.79
CA TRP A 305 1.00 17.90 -21.46
C TRP A 305 -0.45 17.70 -21.02
N ASP A 306 -1.40 18.28 -21.76
CA ASP A 306 -2.82 18.35 -21.44
C ASP A 306 -3.43 16.96 -21.33
N SER A 307 -3.09 16.02 -22.24
CA SER A 307 -3.62 14.65 -22.14
C SER A 307 -3.22 13.93 -20.86
N VAL A 308 -1.98 14.13 -20.39
CA VAL A 308 -1.51 13.52 -19.14
C VAL A 308 -2.22 14.15 -17.95
N ILE A 309 -2.40 15.47 -17.92
CA ILE A 309 -3.12 16.16 -16.85
C ILE A 309 -4.61 15.76 -16.84
N ALA A 310 -5.27 15.78 -17.99
CA ALA A 310 -6.68 15.43 -18.15
C ALA A 310 -6.98 14.00 -17.65
N VAL A 311 -6.17 13.02 -18.06
CA VAL A 311 -6.38 11.62 -17.66
C VAL A 311 -5.96 11.36 -16.22
N ASN A 312 -4.82 11.88 -15.78
CA ASN A 312 -4.24 11.43 -14.51
C ASN A 312 -4.78 12.15 -13.28
N ILE A 313 -5.30 13.37 -13.41
CA ILE A 313 -5.76 14.15 -12.25
C ILE A 313 -7.10 14.87 -12.46
N GLU A 314 -7.33 15.53 -13.60
CA GLU A 314 -8.60 16.27 -13.77
C GLU A 314 -9.81 15.35 -13.81
N SER A 315 -9.68 14.19 -14.48
CA SER A 315 -10.70 13.14 -14.50
C SER A 315 -11.11 12.71 -13.09
N GLN A 316 -10.13 12.52 -12.19
CA GLN A 316 -10.38 12.12 -10.80
C GLN A 316 -11.14 13.19 -10.04
N LEU A 317 -10.75 14.46 -10.21
CA LEU A 317 -11.43 15.59 -9.58
C LEU A 317 -12.89 15.73 -10.05
N ARG A 318 -13.14 15.57 -11.37
CA ARG A 318 -14.49 15.59 -11.94
C ARG A 318 -15.33 14.42 -11.43
N MET A 319 -14.80 13.19 -11.53
CA MET A 319 -15.50 12.00 -11.05
C MET A 319 -15.80 12.10 -9.55
N ASN A 320 -14.82 12.48 -8.71
CA ASN A 320 -15.02 12.62 -7.27
C ASN A 320 -16.11 13.64 -6.92
N ARG A 321 -16.22 14.74 -7.68
CA ARG A 321 -17.31 15.71 -7.48
C ARG A 321 -18.69 15.08 -7.71
N ALA A 322 -18.87 14.37 -8.81
CA ALA A 322 -20.13 13.69 -9.12
C ALA A 322 -20.45 12.61 -8.07
N LEU A 323 -19.45 11.77 -7.73
CA LEU A 323 -19.56 10.70 -6.75
C LEU A 323 -19.97 11.23 -5.37
N LEU A 324 -19.29 12.24 -4.84
CA LEU A 324 -19.55 12.78 -3.49
C LEU A 324 -20.89 13.52 -3.37
N ASN A 325 -21.47 13.93 -4.50
CA ASN A 325 -22.80 14.54 -4.57
C ASN A 325 -23.93 13.50 -4.69
N SER A 326 -23.62 12.21 -4.84
CA SER A 326 -24.60 11.15 -5.02
C SER A 326 -24.85 10.37 -3.73
N GLU A 327 -26.11 10.12 -3.42
CA GLU A 327 -26.52 9.25 -2.30
C GLU A 327 -26.06 7.80 -2.48
N LEU A 328 -25.83 7.33 -3.72
CA LEU A 328 -25.32 5.98 -4.00
C LEU A 328 -23.90 5.75 -3.44
N PHE A 329 -23.13 6.82 -3.33
CA PHE A 329 -21.76 6.84 -2.79
C PHE A 329 -21.69 7.56 -1.44
N ASN A 330 -22.81 7.72 -0.73
CA ASN A 330 -22.84 8.16 0.67
C ASN A 330 -23.46 7.05 1.53
N ARG A 331 -23.16 7.07 2.84
CA ARG A 331 -23.67 6.05 3.76
C ARG A 331 -24.25 6.69 5.01
N PRO A 332 -25.25 6.03 5.65
CA PRO A 332 -25.78 6.50 6.92
C PRO A 332 -24.69 6.62 7.98
N GLU A 333 -24.89 7.56 8.89
CA GLU A 333 -24.05 7.71 10.07
C GLU A 333 -23.93 6.38 10.84
N GLY A 334 -22.74 6.11 11.38
CA GLY A 334 -22.44 4.86 12.08
C GLY A 334 -22.12 3.65 11.19
N THR A 335 -22.04 3.84 9.87
CA THR A 335 -21.57 2.81 8.93
C THR A 335 -20.22 3.17 8.30
N VAL A 336 -19.57 2.16 7.72
CA VAL A 336 -18.32 2.32 6.98
C VAL A 336 -18.63 3.10 5.70
N GLY A 337 -18.15 4.35 5.65
CA GLY A 337 -18.39 5.26 4.54
C GLY A 337 -17.62 4.94 3.27
N PRO A 338 -17.57 5.88 2.32
CA PRO A 338 -16.98 5.68 1.00
C PRO A 338 -15.47 5.50 1.04
N ARG A 339 -14.89 4.80 0.07
CA ARG A 339 -13.44 4.54 0.00
C ARG A 339 -12.91 4.98 -1.36
N VAL A 340 -12.01 5.96 -1.36
CA VAL A 340 -11.34 6.41 -2.58
C VAL A 340 -9.86 6.06 -2.47
N VAL A 341 -9.34 5.29 -3.43
CA VAL A 341 -7.91 4.96 -3.48
C VAL A 341 -7.34 5.34 -4.84
N SER A 342 -6.40 6.27 -4.88
CA SER A 342 -5.79 6.76 -6.13
C SER A 342 -4.39 6.21 -6.36
N LEU A 343 -4.00 6.10 -7.63
CA LEU A 343 -2.62 5.77 -8.00
C LEU A 343 -1.80 7.05 -8.21
N ALA A 344 -0.92 7.34 -7.27
CA ALA A 344 0.17 8.30 -7.39
C ALA A 344 1.38 7.66 -8.10
N SER A 345 2.59 8.12 -7.81
CA SER A 345 3.84 7.49 -8.29
C SER A 345 5.03 8.02 -7.49
N THR A 346 6.08 7.21 -7.35
CA THR A 346 7.39 7.69 -6.88
C THR A 346 7.96 8.83 -7.73
N SER A 347 7.65 8.89 -9.03
CA SER A 347 8.03 10.04 -9.88
C SER A 347 7.30 11.33 -9.52
N GLY A 348 6.13 11.26 -8.89
CA GLY A 348 5.46 12.45 -8.35
C GLY A 348 6.12 12.96 -7.06
N ILE A 349 6.86 12.11 -6.36
CA ILE A 349 7.55 12.45 -5.10
C ILE A 349 8.92 13.05 -5.42
N ALA A 350 9.71 12.35 -6.24
CA ALA A 350 11.12 12.70 -6.47
C ALA A 350 11.37 13.38 -7.82
N GLY A 351 10.36 13.48 -8.68
CA GLY A 351 10.53 13.82 -10.09
C GLY A 351 11.15 12.68 -10.89
N ASN A 352 11.16 12.84 -12.22
CA ASN A 352 11.90 11.96 -13.12
C ASN A 352 12.21 12.68 -14.44
N ARG A 353 13.37 12.39 -15.04
CA ARG A 353 13.81 13.05 -16.28
C ARG A 353 12.85 12.72 -17.42
N GLY A 354 12.32 13.76 -18.08
CA GLY A 354 11.38 13.61 -19.20
C GLY A 354 9.92 13.37 -18.78
N GLN A 355 9.62 13.48 -17.49
CA GLN A 355 8.28 13.23 -16.93
C GLN A 355 7.74 14.44 -16.16
N SER A 356 8.00 15.67 -16.62
CA SER A 356 7.49 16.88 -15.94
C SER A 356 5.95 16.90 -15.87
N ASN A 357 5.26 16.58 -16.97
CA ASN A 357 3.80 16.42 -17.02
C ASN A 357 3.31 15.30 -16.08
N TYR A 358 3.94 14.13 -16.14
CA TYR A 358 3.54 12.97 -15.36
C TYR A 358 3.80 13.18 -13.86
N ALA A 359 4.97 13.67 -13.47
CA ALA A 359 5.31 14.01 -12.10
C ALA A 359 4.35 15.07 -11.54
N ALA A 360 4.06 16.14 -12.31
CA ALA A 360 3.06 17.14 -11.93
C ALA A 360 1.69 16.50 -11.67
N SER A 361 1.22 15.63 -12.56
CA SER A 361 -0.06 14.94 -12.38
C SER A 361 -0.09 14.04 -11.13
N LYS A 362 0.99 13.30 -10.86
CA LYS A 362 1.04 12.34 -9.74
C LYS A 362 1.29 13.03 -8.39
N ALA A 363 2.01 14.16 -8.38
CA ALA A 363 2.03 15.08 -7.24
C ALA A 363 0.64 15.69 -6.98
N GLY A 364 -0.06 16.10 -8.05
CA GLY A 364 -1.44 16.57 -7.97
C GLY A 364 -2.40 15.57 -7.34
N VAL A 365 -2.24 14.27 -7.65
CA VAL A 365 -3.00 13.18 -6.98
C VAL A 365 -2.75 13.16 -5.47
N MET A 366 -1.50 13.29 -5.03
CA MET A 366 -1.18 13.32 -3.59
C MET A 366 -1.78 14.56 -2.90
N GLY A 367 -1.71 15.72 -3.57
CA GLY A 367 -2.34 16.95 -3.08
C GLY A 367 -3.86 16.83 -2.97
N MET A 368 -4.52 16.27 -3.98
CA MET A 368 -5.97 15.99 -3.94
C MET A 368 -6.32 15.07 -2.78
N VAL A 369 -5.59 13.96 -2.61
CA VAL A 369 -5.84 13.00 -1.53
C VAL A 369 -5.70 13.64 -0.15
N SER A 370 -4.63 14.40 0.08
CA SER A 370 -4.43 15.10 1.35
C SER A 370 -5.54 16.12 1.60
N ALA A 371 -5.90 16.94 0.61
CA ALA A 371 -6.90 17.99 0.76
C ALA A 371 -8.33 17.46 0.93
N SER A 372 -8.64 16.30 0.33
CA SER A 372 -9.98 15.69 0.42
C SER A 372 -10.20 14.86 1.69
N SER A 373 -9.17 14.64 2.52
CA SER A 373 -9.26 13.76 3.70
C SER A 373 -10.38 14.17 4.65
N ALA A 374 -10.40 15.44 5.09
CA ALA A 374 -11.40 15.94 6.04
C ALA A 374 -12.84 15.84 5.49
N GLN A 375 -13.03 16.13 4.20
CA GLN A 375 -14.34 16.04 3.55
C GLN A 375 -14.88 14.60 3.54
N LEU A 376 -14.01 13.62 3.29
CA LEU A 376 -14.38 12.20 3.30
C LEU A 376 -14.60 11.69 4.72
N GLN A 377 -13.74 12.07 5.67
CA GLN A 377 -13.89 11.69 7.08
C GLN A 377 -15.22 12.17 7.68
N ALA A 378 -15.69 13.36 7.32
CA ALA A 378 -17.02 13.85 7.69
C ALA A 378 -18.18 12.97 7.20
N ARG A 379 -17.92 12.04 6.28
CA ARG A 379 -18.85 11.03 5.76
C ARG A 379 -18.49 9.60 6.20
N HIS A 380 -17.64 9.46 7.23
CA HIS A 380 -17.03 8.18 7.64
C HIS A 380 -16.25 7.48 6.51
N GLY A 381 -15.90 8.25 5.49
CA GLY A 381 -15.17 7.86 4.31
C GLY A 381 -13.67 8.03 4.48
N THR A 382 -12.90 7.47 3.56
CA THR A 382 -11.46 7.73 3.47
C THR A 382 -11.06 7.99 2.03
N VAL A 383 -10.01 8.79 1.86
CA VAL A 383 -9.33 8.98 0.58
C VAL A 383 -7.84 8.78 0.80
N ASN A 384 -7.22 7.88 0.03
CA ASN A 384 -5.80 7.55 0.16
C ASN A 384 -5.18 7.38 -1.23
N ALA A 385 -3.86 7.32 -1.28
CA ALA A 385 -3.12 7.02 -2.49
C ALA A 385 -2.07 5.94 -2.27
N VAL A 386 -1.80 5.21 -3.33
CA VAL A 386 -0.63 4.34 -3.44
C VAL A 386 0.35 4.95 -4.43
N ALA A 387 1.63 5.03 -4.07
CA ALA A 387 2.70 5.50 -4.94
C ALA A 387 3.65 4.33 -5.32
N PRO A 388 3.40 3.64 -6.44
CA PRO A 388 4.26 2.54 -6.87
C PRO A 388 5.69 3.00 -7.19
N GLY A 389 6.65 2.14 -6.86
CA GLY A 389 8.02 2.18 -7.36
C GLY A 389 8.14 1.48 -8.71
N PHE A 390 9.26 0.76 -8.91
CA PHE A 390 9.43 -0.08 -10.08
C PHE A 390 8.61 -1.37 -9.94
N ILE A 391 7.58 -1.51 -10.77
CA ILE A 391 6.70 -2.69 -10.84
C ILE A 391 6.87 -3.39 -12.19
N GLU A 392 7.01 -4.70 -12.17
CA GLU A 392 7.11 -5.54 -13.38
C GLU A 392 5.77 -5.55 -14.11
N THR A 393 5.72 -4.89 -15.27
CA THR A 393 4.52 -4.77 -16.11
C THR A 393 4.91 -4.87 -17.59
N GLU A 394 3.91 -4.98 -18.47
CA GLU A 394 4.14 -4.85 -19.92
C GLU A 394 4.77 -3.50 -20.30
N MET A 395 4.51 -2.45 -19.51
CA MET A 395 5.08 -1.12 -19.73
C MET A 395 6.57 -1.08 -19.39
N THR A 396 6.98 -1.58 -18.21
CA THR A 396 8.40 -1.61 -17.81
C THR A 396 9.21 -2.62 -18.63
N ALA A 397 8.56 -3.65 -19.18
CA ALA A 397 9.19 -4.60 -20.11
C ALA A 397 9.75 -3.92 -21.38
N LYS A 398 9.21 -2.76 -21.79
CA LYS A 398 9.66 -1.98 -22.96
C LYS A 398 10.88 -1.10 -22.68
N MET A 399 11.29 -0.95 -21.43
CA MET A 399 12.48 -0.16 -21.08
C MET A 399 13.77 -0.85 -21.57
N PRO A 400 14.83 -0.08 -21.93
CA PRO A 400 16.13 -0.63 -22.24
C PRO A 400 16.66 -1.53 -21.10
N LEU A 401 17.24 -2.68 -21.46
CA LEU A 401 17.62 -3.73 -20.51
C LEU A 401 18.46 -3.22 -19.33
N ALA A 402 19.51 -2.44 -19.61
CA ALA A 402 20.42 -1.92 -18.59
C ALA A 402 19.72 -0.96 -17.62
N THR A 403 18.96 0.00 -18.13
CA THR A 403 18.18 0.94 -17.31
C THR A 403 17.13 0.19 -16.48
N ARG A 404 16.49 -0.82 -17.06
CA ARG A 404 15.50 -1.65 -16.38
C ARG A 404 16.10 -2.44 -15.22
N GLU A 405 17.26 -3.07 -15.42
CA GLU A 405 17.92 -3.85 -14.36
C GLU A 405 18.41 -2.95 -13.23
N VAL A 406 18.95 -1.77 -13.53
CA VAL A 406 19.32 -0.80 -12.49
C VAL A 406 18.08 -0.38 -11.69
N ALA A 407 17.01 0.04 -12.36
CA ALA A 407 15.77 0.44 -11.68
C ALA A 407 15.15 -0.69 -10.84
N ARG A 408 15.24 -1.94 -11.32
CA ARG A 408 14.80 -3.16 -10.60
C ARG A 408 15.55 -3.36 -9.29
N ARG A 409 16.84 -3.00 -9.22
CA ARG A 409 17.71 -3.27 -8.05
C ARG A 409 17.87 -2.09 -7.11
N LEU A 410 17.49 -0.86 -7.50
CA LEU A 410 17.59 0.35 -6.66
C LEU A 410 16.53 0.43 -5.53
N ASN A 411 16.40 -0.63 -4.73
CA ASN A 411 15.57 -0.68 -3.54
C ASN A 411 16.10 -1.73 -2.55
N SER A 412 15.73 -1.64 -1.26
CA SER A 412 16.23 -2.56 -0.22
C SER A 412 15.90 -4.04 -0.48
N LEU A 413 14.80 -4.33 -1.20
CA LEU A 413 14.41 -5.69 -1.57
C LEU A 413 15.13 -6.23 -2.82
N ASN A 414 15.95 -5.38 -3.45
CA ASN A 414 16.79 -5.68 -4.61
C ASN A 414 16.04 -6.38 -5.75
N GLN A 415 14.75 -6.08 -5.96
CA GLN A 415 13.94 -6.65 -7.05
C GLN A 415 12.78 -5.72 -7.42
N GLY A 416 12.15 -5.99 -8.57
CA GLY A 416 10.94 -5.29 -8.98
C GLY A 416 9.73 -5.81 -8.21
N GLY A 417 8.80 -4.91 -7.90
CA GLY A 417 7.50 -5.28 -7.36
C GLY A 417 6.62 -5.93 -8.42
N ARG A 418 5.51 -6.52 -8.00
CA ARG A 418 4.50 -7.08 -8.89
C ARG A 418 3.19 -6.28 -8.83
N PRO A 419 2.34 -6.36 -9.86
CA PRO A 419 1.01 -5.75 -9.84
C PRO A 419 0.21 -6.12 -8.59
N GLU A 420 0.35 -7.37 -8.11
CA GLU A 420 -0.33 -7.83 -6.90
C GLU A 420 0.12 -7.07 -5.65
N ASP A 421 1.39 -6.67 -5.55
CA ASP A 421 1.89 -5.93 -4.38
C ASP A 421 1.20 -4.56 -4.24
N VAL A 422 0.88 -3.92 -5.37
CA VAL A 422 0.10 -2.67 -5.42
C VAL A 422 -1.37 -2.95 -5.11
N ALA A 423 -1.93 -3.99 -5.71
CA ALA A 423 -3.33 -4.37 -5.52
C ALA A 423 -3.66 -4.72 -4.06
N GLU A 424 -2.78 -5.45 -3.37
CA GLU A 424 -2.94 -5.79 -1.94
C GLU A 424 -2.96 -4.55 -1.04
N THR A 425 -2.13 -3.56 -1.37
CA THR A 425 -2.08 -2.30 -0.62
C THR A 425 -3.36 -1.49 -0.84
N ILE A 426 -3.89 -1.47 -2.07
CA ILE A 426 -5.17 -0.83 -2.39
C ILE A 426 -6.33 -1.54 -1.70
N ALA A 427 -6.35 -2.87 -1.71
CA ALA A 427 -7.38 -3.66 -1.03
C ALA A 427 -7.39 -3.40 0.49
N TYR A 428 -6.21 -3.28 1.11
CA TYR A 428 -6.10 -2.85 2.50
C TYR A 428 -6.70 -1.45 2.72
N LEU A 429 -6.27 -0.44 1.96
CA LEU A 429 -6.75 0.95 2.12
C LEU A 429 -8.25 1.11 1.79
N ALA A 430 -8.80 0.23 0.95
CA ALA A 430 -10.23 0.16 0.65
C ALA A 430 -11.03 -0.62 1.70
N SER A 431 -10.39 -1.28 2.65
CA SER A 431 -11.08 -2.13 3.61
C SER A 431 -11.77 -1.34 4.73
N PRO A 432 -12.84 -1.88 5.32
CA PRO A 432 -13.44 -1.34 6.53
C PRO A 432 -12.45 -1.22 7.71
N ALA A 433 -11.48 -2.12 7.77
CA ALA A 433 -10.41 -2.13 8.78
C ALA A 433 -9.31 -1.08 8.53
N ALA A 434 -9.44 -0.23 7.51
CA ALA A 434 -8.55 0.91 7.27
C ALA A 434 -9.29 2.25 7.35
N ALA A 435 -10.50 2.29 7.93
CA ALA A 435 -11.32 3.50 8.00
C ALA A 435 -10.72 4.63 8.84
N GLY A 436 -9.76 4.32 9.70
CA GLY A 436 -9.01 5.26 10.52
C GLY A 436 -7.74 5.77 9.83
N THR A 437 -7.57 5.52 8.54
CA THR A 437 -6.46 6.02 7.74
C THR A 437 -7.00 6.79 6.54
N SER A 438 -6.82 8.11 6.52
CA SER A 438 -7.22 8.97 5.42
C SER A 438 -6.16 10.04 5.13
N GLY A 439 -6.09 10.51 3.89
CA GLY A 439 -5.08 11.46 3.41
C GLY A 439 -3.69 10.86 3.20
N LEU A 440 -3.52 9.54 3.37
CA LEU A 440 -2.22 8.88 3.29
C LEU A 440 -1.81 8.65 1.82
N THR A 441 -0.53 8.94 1.51
CA THR A 441 0.13 8.39 0.32
C THR A 441 1.14 7.33 0.72
N LEU A 442 0.85 6.07 0.43
CA LEU A 442 1.69 4.93 0.82
C LEU A 442 2.53 4.42 -0.36
N ARG A 443 3.85 4.37 -0.22
CA ARG A 443 4.72 3.87 -1.31
C ARG A 443 4.79 2.35 -1.34
N VAL A 444 4.52 1.76 -2.50
CA VAL A 444 4.73 0.32 -2.77
C VAL A 444 5.97 0.20 -3.64
N CYS A 445 7.14 0.22 -3.00
CA CYS A 445 8.40 0.46 -3.70
C CYS A 445 9.59 -0.37 -3.20
N GLY A 446 9.40 -1.29 -2.26
CA GLY A 446 10.49 -2.08 -1.67
C GLY A 446 11.56 -1.23 -0.98
N GLN A 447 11.20 -0.02 -0.53
CA GLN A 447 12.11 1.04 -0.07
C GLN A 447 13.10 1.49 -1.16
N ASN A 448 12.55 1.98 -2.27
CA ASN A 448 13.33 2.65 -3.32
C ASN A 448 14.12 3.84 -2.73
N LEU A 449 15.40 3.94 -3.07
CA LEU A 449 16.31 4.99 -2.60
C LEU A 449 15.89 6.39 -3.06
N VAL A 450 15.16 6.49 -4.16
CA VAL A 450 14.63 7.75 -4.68
C VAL A 450 13.43 8.20 -3.83
N GLY A 451 13.41 9.46 -3.38
CA GLY A 451 12.38 10.05 -2.52
C GLY A 451 12.59 11.54 -2.24
N ALA A 452 11.73 12.10 -1.41
CA ALA A 452 11.77 13.47 -0.87
C ALA A 452 11.41 13.45 0.62
#